data_AF-A0A945PRX5-F1
#
_entry.id   AF-A0A945PRX5-F1
#
_cell.length_a   1.000
_cell.length_b   1.000
_cell.length_c   1.000
_cell.angle_alpha   90.00
_cell.angle_beta   90.00
_cell.angle_gamma   90.00
#
_symmetry.space_group_name_H-M   'P 1'
#
loop_
_entity.id
_entity.type
_entity.pdbx_description
1 polymer ?
#
loop_
_entity_poly.entity_id
_entity_poly.type
_entity_poly.pdbx_seq_one_letter_code
_entity_poly.pdbx_strand_id
1 'polypeptide(L)' 'MELEKRGVTNFILTTDTFLPLVQAQAKARKVEPQVIVVKHPLGGLNAEELVERIQTASSGLQEAINV' A
#
# COMPACT_ATOMS: atom_id res chain seq x y z
N MET A 1 16.27 1.62 -3.27
CA MET A 1 15.66 2.94 -2.99
C MET A 1 16.49 3.68 -1.94
N GLU A 2 16.44 5.01 -1.83
CA GLU A 2 17.28 5.76 -0.88
C GLU A 2 17.01 5.38 0.59
N LEU A 3 15.76 5.07 0.93
CA LEU A 3 15.37 4.62 2.27
C LEU A 3 15.92 3.22 2.59
N GLU A 4 15.85 2.28 1.66
CA GLU A 4 16.43 0.94 1.83
C GLU A 4 17.94 0.99 2.05
N LYS A 5 18.65 1.87 1.33
CA LYS A 5 20.09 2.09 1.54
C LYS A 5 20.42 2.58 2.95
N ARG A 6 19.45 3.20 3.63
CA ARG A 6 19.54 3.69 5.01
C ARG A 6 18.99 2.67 6.02
N GLY A 7 18.70 1.44 5.59
CA GLY A 7 18.14 0.39 6.45
C GLY A 7 16.66 0.60 6.80
N VAL A 8 15.95 1.46 6.06
CA VAL A 8 14.53 1.75 6.30
C VAL A 8 13.67 0.99 5.28
N THR A 9 12.87 0.06 5.78
CA THR A 9 11.83 -0.61 4.99
C THR A 9 10.74 0.41 4.65
N ASN A 10 10.34 0.48 3.38
CA ASN A 10 9.31 1.39 2.90
C ASN A 10 8.17 0.62 2.24
N PHE A 11 6.96 1.15 2.38
CA PHE A 11 5.73 0.56 1.82
C PHE A 11 4.94 1.63 1.10
N ILE A 12 4.28 1.25 0.01
CA ILE A 12 3.30 2.08 -0.68
C ILE A 12 1.91 1.57 -0.33
N LEU A 13 1.11 2.39 0.35
CA LEU A 13 -0.32 2.14 0.52
C LEU A 13 -1.08 2.85 -0.60
N THR A 14 -1.87 2.10 -1.37
CA THR A 14 -2.70 2.65 -2.46
C THR A 14 -4.09 2.06 -2.42
N THR A 15 -5.06 2.75 -3.03
CA THR A 15 -6.33 2.10 -3.37
C THR A 15 -6.21 1.33 -4.68
N ASP A 16 -7.05 0.31 -4.87
CA ASP A 16 -7.19 -0.48 -6.10
C ASP A 16 -7.26 0.38 -7.38
N THR A 17 -8.00 1.48 -7.32
CA THR A 17 -8.23 2.42 -8.42
C THR A 17 -6.93 3.08 -8.90
N PHE A 18 -5.97 3.30 -8.00
CA PHE A 18 -4.69 3.95 -8.31
C PHE A 18 -3.54 2.95 -8.50
N LEU A 19 -3.77 1.65 -8.29
CA LEU A 19 -2.75 0.62 -8.48
C LEU A 19 -2.09 0.66 -9.87
N PRO A 20 -2.81 0.89 -11.00
CA PRO A 20 -2.17 1.00 -12.31
C PRO A 20 -1.15 2.13 -12.40
N LEU A 21 -1.39 3.26 -11.71
CA LEU A 21 -0.45 4.39 -11.66
C LEU A 21 0.81 4.02 -10.89
N VAL A 22 0.66 3.33 -9.76
CA VAL A 22 1.80 2.84 -8.97
C VAL A 22 2.66 1.89 -9.80
N GLN A 23 2.04 0.94 -10.51
CA GLN A 23 2.73 -0.01 -11.38
C GLN A 23 3.46 0.69 -12.54
N ALA A 24 2.83 1.68 -13.17
CA ALA A 24 3.44 2.48 -14.23
C ALA A 24 4.69 3.24 -13.73
N GLN A 25 4.61 3.84 -12.54
CA GLN A 25 5.74 4.54 -11.92
C GLN A 25 6.87 3.59 -11.52
N ALA A 26 6.53 2.43 -10.94
CA ALA A 26 7.49 1.38 -10.60
C ALA A 26 8.27 0.91 -11.83
N LYS A 27 7.56 0.64 -12.94
CA LYS A 27 8.16 0.27 -14.23
C LYS A 27 9.07 1.37 -14.79
N ALA A 28 8.62 2.63 -14.79
CA ALA A 28 9.41 3.76 -15.29
C ALA A 28 10.72 3.96 -14.51
N ARG A 29 10.69 3.67 -13.20
CA ARG A 29 11.84 3.82 -12.30
C ARG A 29 12.67 2.54 -12.16
N LYS A 30 12.26 1.43 -12.78
CA LYS A 30 12.87 0.09 -12.66
C LYS A 30 13.04 -0.33 -11.19
N VAL A 31 11.99 -0.14 -10.40
CA VAL A 31 11.95 -0.53 -8.99
C VAL A 31 10.76 -1.44 -8.74
N GLU A 32 10.88 -2.30 -7.73
CA GLU A 32 9.81 -3.19 -7.27
C GLU A 32 9.41 -2.76 -5.85
N PRO A 33 8.42 -1.87 -5.70
CA PRO A 33 7.97 -1.44 -4.39
C PRO A 33 7.11 -2.51 -3.72
N GLN A 34 7.18 -2.56 -2.39
CA GLN A 34 6.21 -3.29 -1.60
C GLN A 34 4.90 -2.48 -1.55
N VAL A 35 3.83 -3.03 -2.10
CA VAL A 35 2.55 -2.33 -2.24
C VAL A 35 1.47 -3.04 -1.42
N ILE A 36 0.81 -2.27 -0.56
CA ILE A 36 -0.39 -2.68 0.17
C ILE A 36 -1.57 -2.03 -0.55
N VAL A 37 -2.55 -2.84 -0.95
CA VAL A 37 -3.71 -2.37 -1.71
C VAL A 37 -4.96 -2.49 -0.85
N VAL A 38 -5.70 -1.39 -0.73
CA VAL A 38 -7.03 -1.36 -0.12
C VAL A 38 -8.08 -0.99 -1.17
N LYS A 39 -9.34 -1.33 -0.93
CA LYS A 39 -10.42 -0.97 -1.86
C LYS A 39 -10.76 0.52 -1.78
N HIS A 40 -11.08 1.12 -2.93
CA HIS A 40 -11.60 2.49 -3.01
C HIS A 40 -13.12 2.52 -2.70
N PRO A 41 -13.70 3.60 -2.13
CA PRO A 41 -13.07 4.85 -1.68
C PRO A 41 -12.48 4.77 -0.27
N LEU A 42 -11.73 5.81 0.12
CA LEU A 42 -11.27 6.02 1.51
C LEU A 42 -12.12 7.05 2.27
N GLY A 43 -12.86 7.89 1.55
CA GLY A 43 -13.73 8.92 2.11
C GLY A 43 -15.20 8.61 1.90
N GLY A 44 -16.07 9.16 2.76
CA GLY A 44 -17.52 8.92 2.69
C GLY A 44 -17.94 7.52 3.14
N LEU A 45 -17.06 6.81 3.84
CA LEU A 45 -17.30 5.45 4.30
C LEU A 45 -18.23 5.41 5.51
N ASN A 46 -19.04 4.37 5.57
CA ASN A 46 -19.69 3.98 6.82
C ASN A 46 -18.70 3.27 7.76
N ALA A 47 -19.14 2.95 8.98
CA ALA A 47 -18.28 2.35 10.00
C ALA A 47 -17.74 0.96 9.59
N GLU A 48 -18.57 0.12 8.97
CA GLU A 48 -18.16 -1.24 8.55
C GLU A 48 -17.13 -1.16 7.43
N GLU A 49 -17.36 -0.30 6.45
CA GLU A 49 -16.44 -0.10 5.33
C GLU A 49 -15.10 0.48 5.81
N LEU A 50 -15.13 1.41 6.77
CA LEU A 50 -13.91 1.97 7.36
C LEU A 50 -13.09 0.88 8.08
N VAL A 51 -13.76 0.05 8.87
CA VAL A 51 -13.12 -1.09 9.55
C VAL A 51 -12.49 -2.04 8.52
N GLU A 52 -13.19 -2.33 7.43
CA GLU A 52 -12.66 -3.16 6.35
C GLU A 52 -11.35 -2.58 5.78
N ARG A 53 -11.28 -1.26 5.50
CA ARG A 53 -10.05 -0.63 4.97
C ARG A 53 -8.89 -0.68 5.95
N ILE A 54 -9.18 -0.43 7.24
CA ILE A 54 -8.16 -0.47 8.29
C ILE A 54 -7.63 -1.89 8.45
N GLN A 55 -8.51 -2.89 8.49
CA GLN A 55 -8.12 -4.30 8.63
C GLN A 55 -7.27 -4.75 7.45
N THR A 56 -7.68 -4.48 6.21
CA THR A 56 -6.89 -4.83 5.03
C THR A 56 -5.51 -4.16 5.04
N ALA A 57 -5.44 -2.86 5.38
CA ALA A 57 -4.16 -2.15 5.48
C ALA A 57 -3.27 -2.73 6.59
N SER A 58 -3.85 -3.02 7.75
CA SER A 58 -3.14 -3.56 8.91
C SER A 58 -2.60 -4.96 8.66
N SER A 59 -3.42 -5.87 8.12
CA SER A 59 -3.00 -7.22 7.76
C SER A 59 -1.91 -7.19 6.70
N GLY A 60 -2.07 -6.36 5.65
CA GLY A 60 -1.04 -6.22 4.62
C GLY A 60 0.28 -5.66 5.16
N LEU A 61 0.23 -4.74 6.14
CA LEU A 61 1.43 -4.25 6.80
C LEU A 61 2.09 -5.34 7.66
N GLN A 62 1.31 -6.05 8.47
CA GLN A 62 1.74 -7.17 9.32
C GLN A 62 2.45 -8.26 8.52
N GLU A 63 1.83 -8.71 7.42
CA GLU A 63 2.42 -9.66 6.49
C GLU A 63 3.76 -9.15 5.92
N ALA A 64 3.82 -7.85 5.58
CA ALA A 64 5.02 -7.27 4.99
C ALA A 64 6.18 -7.07 6.00
N ILE A 65 5.87 -6.94 7.30
CA ILE A 65 6.88 -6.82 8.38
C ILE A 65 7.12 -8.14 9.13
N ASN A 66 6.45 -9.24 8.76
CA ASN A 66 6.49 -10.55 9.42
C ASN A 66 6.14 -10.49 10.93
N VAL A 67 5.08 -9.75 11.29
CA VAL A 67 4.56 -9.65 12.67
C VAL A 67 3.08 -9.99 12.70
#